data_AF-A0A1C6EKJ6-F1
#
_entry.id   AF-A0A1C6EKJ6-F1
#
_cell.length_a   1.000
_cell.length_b   1.000
_cell.length_c   1.000
_cell.angle_alpha   90.00
_cell.angle_beta   90.00
_cell.angle_gamma   90.00
#
_symmetry.space_group_name_H-M   'P 1'
#
loop_
_entity.id
_entity.type
_entity.pdbx_description
1 polymer ?
#
loop_
_entity_poly.entity_id
_entity_poly.type
_entity_poly.pdbx_seq_one_letter_code
_entity_poly.pdbx_strand_id
1 'polypeptide(L)' 'MRREYNDMYALFRHEPGAEEYFERLPSYLQDRIRPRYRMVNSFATLEDCADRFRGLE' A
#
# COMPACT_ATOMS: atom_id res chain seq x y z
N MET A 1 6.96 14.18 12.17
CA MET A 1 5.95 14.44 11.13
C MET A 1 5.96 13.23 10.22
N ARG A 2 4.90 12.40 10.23
CA ARG A 2 4.78 11.31 9.26
C ARG A 2 4.59 11.97 7.89
N ARG A 3 5.43 11.64 6.91
CA ARG A 3 5.29 12.13 5.54
C ARG A 3 4.10 11.39 4.95
N GLU A 4 2.92 11.98 5.06
CA GLU A 4 1.74 11.51 4.35
C GLU A 4 1.88 11.94 2.90
N TYR A 5 1.98 10.97 2.01
CA TYR A 5 1.97 11.19 0.58
C TYR A 5 0.53 11.39 0.10
N ASN A 6 0.35 12.11 -1.00
CA ASN A 6 -1.00 12.35 -1.53
C ASN A 6 -1.72 11.04 -1.88
N ASP A 7 -0.96 10.05 -2.37
CA ASP A 7 -1.47 8.79 -2.88
C ASP A 7 -0.38 7.71 -2.85
N MET A 8 -0.78 6.45 -3.01
CA MET A 8 0.10 5.29 -3.12
C MET A 8 1.21 5.45 -4.16
N TYR A 9 0.88 6.03 -5.32
CA TYR A 9 1.88 6.25 -6.38
C TYR A 9 2.91 7.31 -6.01
N ALA A 10 2.52 8.31 -5.22
CA ALA A 10 3.47 9.30 -4.70
C ALA A 10 4.36 8.65 -3.64
N LEU A 11 3.81 7.79 -2.78
CA LEU A 11 4.59 6.97 -1.86
C LEU A 11 5.62 6.13 -2.62
N PHE A 12 5.22 5.39 -3.65
CA PHE A 12 6.13 4.54 -4.44
C PHE A 12 7.27 5.31 -5.10
N ARG A 13 7.00 6.51 -5.63
CA ARG A 13 8.04 7.36 -6.22
C ARG A 13 9.10 7.83 -5.21
N HIS A 14 8.73 7.98 -3.95
CA HIS A 14 9.63 8.49 -2.92
C HIS A 14 10.24 7.38 -2.06
N GLU A 15 9.54 6.25 -1.92
CA GLU A 15 9.91 5.11 -1.08
C GLU A 15 9.87 3.84 -1.92
N PRO A 16 10.99 3.44 -2.56
CA PRO A 16 11.03 2.22 -3.37
C PRO A 16 10.70 0.95 -2.57
N GLY A 17 10.94 0.96 -1.25
CA GLY A 17 10.54 -0.15 -0.38
C GLY A 17 9.02 -0.35 -0.29
N ALA A 18 8.23 0.70 -0.45
CA ALA A 18 6.77 0.60 -0.51
C ALA A 18 6.29 -0.06 -1.81
N GLU A 19 6.91 0.29 -2.92
CA GLU A 19 6.63 -0.32 -4.23
C GLU A 19 7.00 -1.80 -4.20
N GLU A 20 8.22 -2.15 -3.78
CA GLU A 20 8.65 -3.54 -3.68
C GLU A 20 7.81 -4.37 -2.72
N TYR A 21 7.30 -3.79 -1.63
CA TYR A 21 6.38 -4.47 -0.73
C TYR A 21 5.06 -4.77 -1.45
N PHE A 22 4.47 -3.76 -2.08
CA PHE A 22 3.22 -3.90 -2.83
C PHE A 22 3.34 -4.93 -3.97
N GLU A 23 4.44 -4.90 -4.73
CA GLU A 23 4.69 -5.87 -5.81
C GLU A 23 4.90 -7.30 -5.30
N ARG A 24 5.45 -7.46 -4.08
CA ARG A 24 5.57 -8.77 -3.41
C ARG A 24 4.24 -9.30 -2.89
N LEU A 25 3.22 -8.47 -2.73
CA LEU A 25 1.91 -8.94 -2.30
C LEU A 25 1.26 -9.81 -3.39
N PRO A 26 0.46 -10.81 -3.03
CA PRO A 26 -0.34 -11.58 -3.98
C PRO A 26 -1.24 -10.69 -4.84
N SER A 27 -1.50 -11.11 -6.08
CA SER A 27 -2.30 -10.35 -7.05
C SER A 27 -3.70 -9.98 -6.52
N TYR A 28 -4.31 -10.83 -5.68
CA TYR A 28 -5.62 -10.54 -5.08
C TYR A 28 -5.57 -9.43 -4.02
N LEU A 29 -4.46 -9.29 -3.29
CA LEU A 29 -4.25 -8.17 -2.37
C LEU A 29 -3.99 -6.90 -3.16
N GLN A 30 -3.15 -6.96 -4.20
CA GLN A 30 -2.89 -5.83 -5.08
C GLN A 30 -4.19 -5.29 -5.71
N ASP A 31 -5.07 -6.18 -6.18
CA ASP A 31 -6.35 -5.80 -6.79
C ASP A 31 -7.31 -5.15 -5.78
N ARG A 32 -7.29 -5.58 -4.52
CA ARG A 32 -8.07 -4.96 -3.43
C ARG A 32 -7.49 -3.63 -2.94
N ILE A 33 -6.17 -3.47 -2.98
CA ILE A 33 -5.47 -2.27 -2.52
C ILE A 33 -5.46 -1.18 -3.60
N ARG A 34 -5.31 -1.54 -4.88
CA ARG A 34 -5.34 -0.64 -6.04
C ARG A 34 -6.48 0.39 -6.02
N PRO A 35 -7.76 0.03 -5.83
CA PRO A 35 -8.85 1.00 -5.78
C PRO A 35 -8.78 1.93 -4.57
N ARG A 36 -8.04 1.54 -3.53
CA ARG A 36 -7.81 2.32 -2.30
C ARG A 36 -6.49 3.09 -2.32
N TYR A 37 -5.88 3.29 -3.49
CA TYR A 37 -4.60 4.01 -3.64
C TYR A 37 -4.58 5.40 -2.97
N ARG A 38 -5.72 6.11 -2.91
CA ARG A 38 -5.85 7.41 -2.23
C ARG A 38 -5.71 7.33 -0.71
N MET A 39 -6.05 6.18 -0.14
CA MET A 39 -6.01 5.96 1.30
C MET A 39 -4.63 5.45 1.73
N VAL A 40 -3.87 4.84 0.83
CA VAL A 40 -2.50 4.37 1.06
C VAL A 40 -1.53 5.55 0.90
N ASN A 41 -1.42 6.35 1.94
CA ASN A 41 -0.58 7.55 1.97
C ASN A 41 0.79 7.33 2.65
N SER A 42 1.05 6.13 3.19
CA SER A 42 2.26 5.78 3.95
C SER A 42 2.50 4.28 3.90
N PHE A 43 3.73 3.86 4.16
CA PHE A 43 4.09 2.44 4.27
C PHE A 43 3.24 1.69 5.31
N ALA A 44 3.03 2.29 6.49
CA ALA A 44 2.19 1.71 7.53
C ALA A 44 0.74 1.45 7.07
N THR A 45 0.18 2.34 6.24
CA THR A 45 -1.20 2.20 5.72
C THR A 45 -1.28 1.11 4.65
N LEU A 46 -0.19 0.90 3.90
CA LEU A 46 -0.05 -0.20 2.95
C LEU A 46 0.00 -1.55 3.68
N GLU A 47 0.81 -1.65 4.73
CA GLU A 47 0.89 -2.84 5.59
C GLU A 47 -0.44 -3.15 6.27
N ASP A 48 -1.10 -2.15 6.85
CA ASP A 48 -2.43 -2.30 7.47
C ASP A 48 -3.48 -2.79 6.47
N CYS A 49 -3.49 -2.23 5.25
CA CYS A 49 -4.38 -2.70 4.20
C CYS A 49 -4.08 -4.16 3.83
N ALA A 50 -2.81 -4.51 3.64
CA ALA A 50 -2.40 -5.87 3.29
C ALA A 50 -2.79 -6.88 4.37
N ASP A 51 -2.53 -6.57 5.64
CA ASP A 51 -2.89 -7.40 6.79
C ASP A 51 -4.40 -7.60 6.89
N ARG A 52 -5.17 -6.50 6.78
CA ARG A 52 -6.63 -6.53 6.82
C ARG A 52 -7.25 -7.40 5.73
N PHE A 53 -6.69 -7.37 4.53
CA PHE A 53 -7.19 -8.20 3.43
C PHE A 53 -6.71 -9.64 3.52
N ARG A 54 -5.53 -9.89 4.11
CA ARG A 54 -5.02 -11.23 4.38
C ARG A 54 -5.80 -11.97 5.46
N GLY A 55 -6.28 -11.26 6.48
CA GLY A 55 -7.10 -11.84 7.56
C GLY A 55 -8.58 -12.05 7.21
N LEU A 56 -9.00 -11.74 5.97
CA LEU A 56 -10.35 -11.97 5.47
C LEU A 56 -10.47 -13.28 4.65
N GLU A 57 -9.41 -14.09 4.63
CA GLU A 57 -9.34 -15.44 4.05
C GLU A 57 -9.60 -16.50 5.13
#